data_AF-A0A847NFL6-F1
#
_entry.id   AF-A0A847NFL6-F1
#
_cell.length_a   1.000
_cell.length_b   1.000
_cell.length_c   1.000
_cell.angle_alpha   90.00
_cell.angle_beta   90.00
_cell.angle_gamma   90.00
#
_symmetry.space_group_name_H-M   'P 1'
#
loop_
_entity.id
_entity.type
_entity.pdbx_description
1 polymer ?
#
loop_
_entity_poly.entity_id
_entity_poly.type
_entity_poly.pdbx_seq_one_letter_code
_entity_poly.pdbx_strand_id
1 'polypeptide(L)'
;MFKIRSKEEVLREYKNRYPQLDQFALEELSREYDRYLDLIKNLETKEDVMAVFQEEIEKNERRYKDNYHMRALEASPHDQFMDILAAYGMIVFFRDNMIE
;
A
#
# COMPACT_ATOMS: atom_id res chain seq x y z
N MET A 1 -12.59 15.65 -11.03
CA MET A 1 -11.39 16.13 -10.33
C MET A 1 -11.51 15.65 -8.90
N PHE A 2 -10.55 14.85 -8.44
CA PHE A 2 -10.53 14.32 -7.08
C PHE A 2 -9.74 15.26 -6.17
N LYS A 3 -9.95 15.12 -4.86
CA LYS A 3 -9.14 15.80 -3.84
C LYS A 3 -8.27 14.78 -3.13
N ILE A 4 -6.99 15.09 -2.96
CA ILE A 4 -6.08 14.29 -2.15
C ILE A 4 -6.28 14.67 -0.68
N ARG A 5 -6.58 13.69 0.17
CA ARG A 5 -6.70 13.87 1.64
C ARG A 5 -5.34 14.14 2.25
N SER A 6 -5.27 14.67 3.47
CA SER A 6 -3.95 14.91 4.10
C SER A 6 -3.35 13.62 4.63
N LYS A 7 -2.02 13.56 4.71
CA LYS A 7 -1.30 12.42 5.30
C LYS A 7 -1.78 12.15 6.73
N GLU A 8 -1.87 13.19 7.55
CA GLU A 8 -2.26 13.07 8.97
C GLU A 8 -3.66 12.47 9.10
N GLU A 9 -4.58 12.85 8.21
CA GLU A 9 -5.93 12.34 8.20
C GLU A 9 -5.98 10.84 7.90
N VAL A 10 -5.31 10.43 6.81
CA VAL A 10 -5.27 9.04 6.36
C VAL A 10 -4.54 8.13 7.35
N LEU A 11 -3.38 8.56 7.87
CA LEU A 11 -2.63 7.78 8.86
C LEU A 11 -3.39 7.65 10.19
N ARG A 12 -4.12 8.69 10.60
CA ARG A 12 -4.98 8.62 11.79
C ARG A 12 -6.10 7.61 11.61
N GLU A 13 -6.72 7.53 10.43
CA GLU A 13 -7.72 6.50 10.15
C GLU A 13 -7.14 5.09 10.24
N TYR A 14 -5.94 4.88 9.70
CA TYR A 14 -5.27 3.58 9.81
C TYR A 14 -4.98 3.21 11.26
N LYS A 15 -4.40 4.15 12.04
CA LYS A 15 -4.10 3.95 13.47
C LYS A 15 -5.35 3.69 14.30
N ASN A 16 -6.46 4.35 13.99
CA ASN A 16 -7.73 4.11 14.69
C ASN A 16 -8.25 2.68 14.45
N ARG A 17 -8.02 2.11 13.26
CA ARG A 17 -8.38 0.70 12.97
C ARG A 17 -7.45 -0.28 13.68
N TYR A 18 -6.18 0.10 13.87
CA TYR A 18 -5.14 -0.74 14.45
C TYR A 18 -4.36 -0.01 15.55
N PRO A 19 -4.94 0.18 16.76
CA PRO A 19 -4.33 0.98 17.81
C PRO A 19 -3.05 0.36 18.41
N GLN A 20 -2.77 -0.92 18.10
CA GLN A 20 -1.59 -1.65 18.56
C GLN A 20 -0.34 -1.41 17.71
N LEU A 21 -0.45 -0.69 16.58
CA LEU A 21 0.70 -0.41 15.73
C LEU A 21 1.73 0.40 16.49
N ASP A 22 2.97 -0.06 16.42
CA ASP A 22 4.10 0.63 17.01
C ASP A 22 4.55 1.81 16.13
N GLN A 23 5.53 2.55 16.65
CA GLN A 23 6.08 3.71 15.96
C GLN A 23 6.73 3.34 14.62
N PHE A 24 7.38 2.17 14.56
CA PHE A 24 8.04 1.71 13.34
C PHE A 24 7.02 1.47 12.22
N ALA A 25 5.92 0.77 12.51
CA ALA A 25 4.85 0.54 11.54
C ALA A 25 4.19 1.84 11.07
N LEU A 26 4.03 2.82 11.97
CA LEU A 26 3.50 4.14 11.60
C LEU A 26 4.44 4.93 10.67
N GLU A 27 5.76 4.82 10.87
CA GLU A 27 6.76 5.42 9.98
C GLU A 27 6.75 4.77 8.60
N GLU A 28 6.66 3.45 8.52
CA GLU A 28 6.54 2.73 7.25
C GLU A 28 5.24 3.11 6.51
N LEU A 29 4.11 3.20 7.22
CA LEU A 29 2.86 3.70 6.62
C LEU A 29 2.99 5.13 6.10
N SER A 30 3.70 6.00 6.82
CA SER A 30 3.97 7.36 6.35
C SER A 30 4.78 7.38 5.07
N ARG A 31 5.79 6.50 4.94
CA ARG A 31 6.61 6.38 3.73
C ARG A 31 5.80 5.88 2.54
N GLU A 32 4.96 4.89 2.76
CA GLU A 32 4.08 4.36 1.70
C GLU A 32 3.06 5.38 1.25
N TYR A 33 2.49 6.18 2.17
CA TYR A 33 1.65 7.31 1.80
C TYR A 33 2.36 8.28 0.85
N ASP A 34 3.59 8.69 1.18
CA ASP A 34 4.38 9.60 0.35
C ASP A 34 4.67 9.01 -1.04
N ARG A 35 4.98 7.71 -1.08
CA ARG A 35 5.21 6.99 -2.32
C ARG A 35 3.98 7.01 -3.23
N TYR A 36 2.79 6.70 -2.69
CA TYR A 36 1.56 6.76 -3.48
C TYR A 36 1.21 8.19 -3.88
N LEU A 37 1.43 9.16 -3.00
CA LEU A 37 1.20 10.57 -3.30
C LEU A 37 2.00 10.99 -4.54
N ASP A 38 3.29 10.62 -4.59
CA ASP A 38 4.15 10.94 -5.72
C ASP A 38 3.67 10.32 -7.03
N LEU A 39 3.05 9.14 -6.99
CA LEU A 39 2.48 8.48 -8.16
C LEU A 39 1.19 9.16 -8.66
N ILE A 40 0.38 9.70 -7.75
CA ILE A 40 -0.99 10.15 -8.09
C ILE A 40 -1.17 11.66 -8.17
N LYS A 41 -0.25 12.47 -7.60
CA LYS A 41 -0.41 13.93 -7.45
C LYS A 41 -0.57 14.72 -8.75
N ASN A 42 -0.12 14.16 -9.87
CA ASN A 42 -0.19 14.79 -11.19
C ASN A 42 -1.31 14.23 -12.08
N LEU A 43 -2.16 13.35 -11.54
CA LEU A 43 -3.27 12.75 -12.28
C LEU A 43 -4.51 13.65 -12.22
N GLU A 44 -5.33 13.60 -13.28
CA GLU A 44 -6.48 14.50 -13.42
C GLU A 44 -7.80 13.83 -13.01
N THR A 45 -7.89 12.51 -13.19
CA THR A 45 -9.13 11.74 -12.99
C THR A 45 -9.00 10.71 -11.88
N LYS A 46 -10.16 10.35 -11.30
CA LYS A 46 -10.22 9.30 -10.27
C LYS A 46 -9.89 7.94 -10.87
N GLU A 47 -10.29 7.74 -12.12
CA GLU A 47 -10.04 6.55 -12.92
C GLU A 47 -8.53 6.31 -13.09
N ASP A 48 -7.75 7.36 -13.39
CA ASP A 48 -6.28 7.25 -13.50
C ASP A 48 -5.64 6.85 -12.17
N VAL A 49 -6.11 7.44 -11.05
CA VAL A 49 -5.65 7.07 -9.71
C VAL A 49 -5.95 5.60 -9.42
N MET A 50 -7.15 5.13 -9.75
CA MET A 50 -7.54 3.73 -9.56
C MET A 50 -6.70 2.78 -10.42
N ALA A 51 -6.31 3.20 -11.64
CA ALA A 51 -5.42 2.43 -12.50
C ALA A 51 -4.03 2.24 -11.88
N VAL A 52 -3.46 3.28 -11.24
CA VAL A 52 -2.18 3.18 -10.51
C VAL A 52 -2.28 2.15 -9.38
N PHE A 53 -3.33 2.22 -8.55
CA PHE A 53 -3.49 1.26 -7.47
C PHE A 53 -3.73 -0.17 -7.97
N GLN A 54 -4.44 -0.34 -9.09
CA GLN A 54 -4.62 -1.64 -9.72
C GLN A 54 -3.28 -2.22 -10.21
N GLU A 55 -2.43 -1.40 -10.82
CA GLU A 55 -1.08 -1.82 -11.23
C GLU A 55 -0.23 -2.24 -10.02
N GLU A 56 -0.32 -1.52 -8.90
CA GLU A 56 0.39 -1.85 -7.67
C GLU A 56 -0.09 -3.16 -7.03
N ILE A 57 -1.41 -3.43 -7.08
CA ILE A 57 -1.97 -4.73 -6.70
C ILE A 57 -1.39 -5.85 -7.56
N GLU A 58 -1.39 -5.68 -8.88
CA GLU A 58 -0.86 -6.69 -9.80
C GLU A 58 0.63 -6.94 -9.58
N LYS A 59 1.43 -5.88 -9.35
CA LYS A 59 2.85 -6.02 -9.00
C LYS A 59 3.02 -6.81 -7.71
N ASN A 60 2.20 -6.55 -6.70
CA ASN A 60 2.24 -7.28 -5.42
C ASN A 60 1.91 -8.77 -5.61
N GLU A 61 0.90 -9.09 -6.42
CA GLU A 61 0.52 -10.48 -6.73
C GLU A 61 1.60 -11.21 -7.55
N ARG A 62 2.26 -10.52 -8.49
CA ARG A 62 3.32 -11.11 -9.32
C ARG A 62 4.59 -11.45 -8.53
N ARG A 63 4.86 -10.79 -7.39
CA ARG A 63 6.01 -11.10 -6.53
C ARG A 63 6.07 -12.58 -6.12
N TYR A 64 4.94 -13.28 -6.04
CA TYR A 64 4.89 -14.72 -5.79
C TYR A 64 5.02 -15.59 -7.05
N LYS A 65 4.46 -15.14 -8.17
CA LYS A 65 4.40 -15.91 -9.42
C LYS A 65 5.77 -16.02 -10.10
N ASP A 66 6.59 -14.99 -10.00
CA ASP A 66 7.80 -14.90 -10.82
C ASP A 66 9.04 -15.58 -10.22
N ASN A 67 8.98 -16.25 -9.04
CA ASN A 67 10.09 -16.94 -8.35
C ASN A 67 11.38 -16.09 -8.09
N TYR A 68 11.51 -14.91 -8.68
CA TYR A 68 12.74 -14.10 -8.72
C TYR A 68 13.04 -13.39 -7.40
N HIS A 69 12.03 -13.31 -6.52
CA HIS A 69 12.14 -12.74 -5.17
C HIS A 69 11.91 -13.76 -4.05
N MET A 70 11.92 -15.08 -4.34
CA MET A 70 12.13 -16.07 -3.29
C MET A 70 13.50 -15.79 -2.66
N ARG A 71 13.50 -15.13 -1.50
CA ARG A 71 14.71 -14.89 -0.72
C ARG A 71 15.18 -16.24 -0.17
N ALA A 72 16.01 -16.92 -0.97
CA ALA A 72 16.66 -18.19 -0.66
C ALA A 72 15.72 -19.40 -0.47
N LEU A 73 16.28 -20.59 -0.67
CA LEU A 73 15.70 -21.90 -0.36
C LEU A 73 15.25 -22.07 1.11
N GLU A 74 15.56 -21.09 1.99
CA GLU A 74 15.32 -21.15 3.44
C GLU A 74 14.15 -20.28 3.93
N ALA A 75 13.59 -19.38 3.12
CA ALA A 75 12.41 -18.61 3.52
C ALA A 75 11.14 -19.46 3.45
N SER A 76 10.36 -19.46 4.53
CA SER A 76 9.08 -20.16 4.57
C SER A 76 8.10 -19.55 3.55
N PRO A 77 7.49 -20.36 2.67
CA PRO A 77 6.41 -19.90 1.78
C PRO A 77 5.26 -19.22 2.53
N HIS A 78 5.07 -19.56 3.81
CA HIS A 78 4.07 -18.94 4.67
C HIS A 78 4.39 -17.47 4.96
N ASP A 79 5.61 -17.15 5.37
CA ASP A 79 6.00 -15.78 5.73
C ASP A 79 5.92 -14.86 4.51
N GLN A 80 6.38 -15.36 3.36
CA GLN A 80 6.26 -14.65 2.08
C GLN A 80 4.80 -14.39 1.69
N PHE A 81 3.92 -15.36 1.90
CA PHE A 81 2.49 -15.20 1.65
C PHE A 81 1.87 -14.16 2.60
N MET A 82 2.24 -14.17 3.89
CA MET A 82 1.77 -13.19 4.86
C MET A 82 2.24 -11.77 4.53
N ASP A 83 3.49 -11.60 4.07
CA ASP A 83 4.02 -10.31 3.60
C ASP A 83 3.22 -9.77 2.42
N ILE A 84 2.86 -10.64 1.46
CA ILE A 84 2.04 -10.26 0.30
C ILE A 84 0.65 -9.83 0.73
N LEU A 85 0.02 -10.56 1.65
CA LEU A 85 -1.30 -10.21 2.17
C LEU A 85 -1.29 -8.88 2.95
N ALA A 86 -0.25 -8.66 3.76
CA ALA A 86 -0.06 -7.40 4.48
C ALA A 86 0.09 -6.22 3.51
N ALA A 87 0.93 -6.38 2.47
CA ALA A 87 1.11 -5.38 1.42
C ALA A 87 -0.19 -5.13 0.64
N TYR A 88 -0.94 -6.19 0.30
CA TYR A 88 -2.23 -6.07 -0.38
C TYR A 88 -3.22 -5.24 0.43
N GLY A 89 -3.37 -5.54 1.73
CA GLY A 89 -4.24 -4.79 2.63
C GLY A 89 -3.86 -3.31 2.72
N MET A 90 -2.56 -3.01 2.71
CA MET A 90 -2.06 -1.64 2.73
C MET A 90 -2.36 -0.89 1.43
N ILE A 91 -2.11 -1.51 0.26
CA ILE A 91 -2.42 -0.93 -1.06
C ILE A 91 -3.92 -0.58 -1.15
N VAL A 92 -4.78 -1.53 -0.77
CA VAL A 92 -6.24 -1.35 -0.80
C VAL A 92 -6.68 -0.25 0.16
N PHE A 93 -6.09 -0.18 1.35
CA PHE A 93 -6.38 0.91 2.28
C PHE A 93 -6.06 2.27 1.66
N PHE A 94 -4.88 2.46 1.07
CA PHE A 94 -4.54 3.75 0.47
C PHE A 94 -5.42 4.08 -0.74
N ARG A 95 -5.72 3.10 -1.60
CA ARG A 95 -6.66 3.26 -2.72
C ARG A 95 -8.00 3.85 -2.27
N ASP A 96 -8.53 3.33 -1.17
CA ASP A 96 -9.88 3.67 -0.70
C ASP A 96 -9.92 4.94 0.15
N ASN A 97 -8.78 5.37 0.70
CA ASN A 97 -8.75 6.43 1.72
C ASN A 97 -7.87 7.63 1.36
N MET A 98 -7.10 7.63 0.26
CA MET A 98 -6.25 8.78 -0.12
C MET A 98 -6.99 9.88 -0.89
N ILE A 99 -8.09 9.58 -1.57
CA ILE A 99 -8.78 10.53 -2.44
C ILE A 99 -10.28 10.64 -2.14
N GLU A 100 -10.83 11.82 -2.38
CA GLU A 100 -12.27 12.13 -2.35
C GLU A 100 -12.76 12.53 -3.75
#